data_AF-A0A352CTJ9-F1
#
_entry.id   AF-A0A352CTJ9-F1
#
_cell.length_a   1.000
_cell.length_b   1.000
_cell.length_c   1.000
_cell.angle_alpha   90.00
_cell.angle_beta   90.00
_cell.angle_gamma   90.00
#
_symmetry.space_group_name_H-M   'P 1'
#
loop_
_entity.id
_entity.type
_entity.pdbx_description
1 polymer ?
#
loop_
_entity_poly.entity_id
_entity_poly.type
_entity_poly.pdbx_seq_one_letter_code
_entity_poly.pdbx_strand_id
1 'polypeptide(L)'
;MKITEAQKSVERWGMVEVSVNGPSDGNPFTEQEICGTFTGARESVTVPGFYDGNGIYKVRFMPSFTGNYSYRIEASFGSAEGEFSVSEPAAENHGPVRTAFTFHFSYEDGTRYIPIGTTCYVWDLQSDEQIAQTLKTLEENAFNKIRFCVFPKHYAYNLTEPRSYPYEGTPMDSSILTK
;
A
#
# COMPACT_ATOMS: atom_id res chain seq x y z
N MET A 1 11.01 8.72 20.50
CA MET A 1 10.91 8.57 19.03
C MET A 1 10.61 9.92 18.41
N LYS A 2 11.10 10.22 17.19
CA LYS A 2 10.80 11.49 16.50
C LYS A 2 10.04 11.19 15.21
N ILE A 3 8.88 11.83 15.06
CA ILE A 3 8.14 11.85 13.79
C ILE A 3 8.94 12.69 12.79
N THR A 4 9.27 12.11 11.64
CA THR A 4 9.97 12.78 10.54
C THR A 4 9.00 13.36 9.53
N GLU A 5 7.89 12.66 9.29
CA GLU A 5 6.83 13.08 8.38
C GLU A 5 5.48 12.60 8.90
N ALA A 6 4.48 13.47 8.84
CA ALA A 6 3.09 13.12 9.11
C ALA A 6 2.18 14.06 8.31
N GLN A 7 1.24 13.48 7.57
CA GLN A 7 0.23 14.27 6.87
C GLN A 7 -0.72 14.92 7.88
N LYS A 8 -0.94 16.23 7.74
CA LYS A 8 -1.84 17.01 8.62
C LYS A 8 -3.30 16.96 8.17
N SER A 9 -3.53 16.60 6.92
CA SER A 9 -4.86 16.49 6.35
C SER A 9 -4.86 15.46 5.23
N VAL A 10 -5.93 14.66 5.19
CA VAL A 10 -6.24 13.70 4.13
C VAL A 10 -7.74 13.76 3.88
N GLU A 11 -8.19 13.23 2.75
CA GLU A 11 -9.62 13.01 2.54
C GLU A 11 -10.07 11.69 3.19
N ARG A 12 -11.37 11.55 3.45
CA ARG A 12 -11.98 10.27 3.82
C ARG A 12 -11.63 9.23 2.75
N TRP A 13 -11.25 8.03 3.18
CA TRP A 13 -10.72 6.96 2.33
C TRP A 13 -9.37 7.27 1.64
N GLY A 14 -8.76 8.42 1.91
CA GLY A 14 -7.34 8.66 1.63
C GLY A 14 -6.45 7.88 2.59
N MET A 15 -5.13 8.02 2.45
CA MET A 15 -4.16 7.37 3.33
C MET A 15 -3.40 8.43 4.13
N VAL A 16 -3.38 8.28 5.46
CA VAL A 16 -2.41 8.95 6.33
C VAL A 16 -1.20 8.05 6.53
N GLU A 17 -0.01 8.59 6.29
CA GLU A 17 1.28 7.97 6.58
C GLU A 17 1.98 8.76 7.69
N VAL A 18 2.44 8.05 8.72
CA VAL A 18 3.31 8.59 9.77
C VAL A 18 4.65 7.88 9.68
N SER A 19 5.70 8.66 9.43
CA SER A 19 7.09 8.19 9.35
C SER A 19 7.85 8.60 10.61
N VAL A 20 8.62 7.67 11.17
CA VAL A 20 9.41 7.86 12.38
C VAL A 20 10.82 7.29 12.19
N ASN A 21 11.80 7.92 12.84
CA ASN A 21 13.15 7.37 12.92
C ASN A 21 13.25 6.35 14.06
N GLY A 22 13.87 5.22 13.78
CA GLY A 22 14.19 4.16 14.73
C GLY A 22 15.56 3.53 14.49
N PRO A 23 15.87 2.42 15.18
CA PRO A 23 17.10 1.65 14.98
C PRO A 23 17.27 1.21 13.53
N SER A 24 18.50 1.22 13.05
CA SER A 24 18.88 0.73 11.71
C SER A 24 19.94 -0.37 11.77
N ASP A 25 20.44 -0.67 12.97
CA ASP A 25 21.31 -1.78 13.28
C ASP A 25 20.51 -3.07 13.54
N GLY A 26 21.19 -4.21 13.43
CA GLY A 26 20.56 -5.52 13.56
C GLY A 26 19.62 -5.85 12.40
N ASN A 27 18.64 -6.73 12.64
CA ASN A 27 17.57 -7.03 11.69
C ASN A 27 16.27 -6.31 12.08
N PRO A 28 15.99 -5.12 11.52
CA PRO A 28 14.84 -4.30 11.90
C PRO A 28 13.49 -4.96 11.56
N PHE A 29 13.45 -5.92 10.63
CA PHE A 29 12.23 -6.63 10.27
C PHE A 29 11.80 -7.69 11.30
N THR A 30 12.73 -8.14 12.14
CA THR A 30 12.47 -9.20 13.14
C THR A 30 12.67 -8.74 14.57
N GLU A 31 13.47 -7.70 14.78
CA GLU A 31 13.87 -7.24 16.12
C GLU A 31 13.03 -6.06 16.62
N GLN A 32 12.32 -5.37 15.72
CA GLN A 32 11.55 -4.18 16.06
C GLN A 32 10.08 -4.38 15.74
N GLU A 33 9.23 -3.85 16.61
CA GLU A 33 7.78 -3.81 16.43
C GLU A 33 7.33 -2.36 16.41
N ILE A 34 6.34 -2.06 15.56
CA ILE A 34 5.69 -0.75 15.49
C ILE A 34 4.21 -0.93 15.13
N CYS A 35 3.34 -0.19 15.80
CA CYS A 35 1.93 -0.08 15.48
C CYS A 35 1.45 1.35 15.71
N GLY A 36 0.29 1.69 15.16
CA GLY A 36 -0.36 2.97 15.41
C GLY A 36 -1.83 2.80 15.70
N THR A 37 -2.30 3.47 16.74
CA THR A 37 -3.73 3.56 17.09
C THR A 37 -4.25 4.93 16.67
N PHE A 38 -5.20 4.95 15.74
CA PHE A 38 -5.81 6.15 15.17
C PHE A 38 -7.24 6.25 15.69
N THR A 39 -7.58 7.38 16.32
CA THR A 39 -8.87 7.58 16.97
C THR A 39 -9.55 8.83 16.44
N GLY A 40 -10.73 8.64 15.84
CA GLY A 40 -11.67 9.70 15.49
C GLY A 40 -12.94 9.58 16.32
N ALA A 41 -13.91 10.45 16.07
CA ALA A 41 -15.18 10.46 16.82
C ALA A 41 -16.01 9.16 16.66
N ARG A 42 -15.79 8.40 15.58
CA ARG A 42 -16.60 7.23 15.18
C ARG A 42 -15.83 5.92 15.06
N GLU A 43 -14.51 5.96 15.11
CA GLU A 43 -13.67 4.76 15.02
C GLU A 43 -12.39 4.92 15.84
N SER A 44 -11.88 3.80 16.34
CA SER A 44 -10.53 3.69 16.87
C SER A 44 -9.93 2.41 16.31
N VAL A 45 -8.85 2.54 15.54
CA VAL A 45 -8.26 1.43 14.78
C VAL A 45 -6.77 1.37 15.06
N THR A 46 -6.31 0.19 15.49
CA THR A 46 -4.88 -0.12 15.62
C THR A 46 -4.42 -0.90 14.39
N VAL A 47 -3.37 -0.39 13.72
CA VAL A 47 -2.78 -1.01 12.53
C VAL A 47 -1.29 -1.29 12.77
N PRO A 48 -0.75 -2.38 12.20
CA PRO A 48 0.69 -2.62 12.23
C PRO A 48 1.42 -1.58 11.36
N GLY A 49 2.63 -1.23 11.78
CA GLY A 49 3.59 -0.54 10.94
C GLY A 49 4.58 -1.50 10.28
N PHE A 50 5.55 -0.93 9.57
CA PHE A 50 6.59 -1.67 8.89
C PHE A 50 7.88 -0.84 8.79
N TYR A 51 9.02 -1.52 8.61
CA TYR A 51 10.29 -0.90 8.31
C TYR A 51 10.42 -0.64 6.81
N ASP A 52 10.87 0.56 6.42
CA ASP A 52 10.96 1.03 5.03
C ASP A 52 12.42 1.36 4.62
N GLY A 53 13.40 0.78 5.34
CA GLY A 53 14.83 1.00 5.08
C GLY A 53 15.40 2.25 5.75
N ASN A 54 16.74 2.33 5.81
CA ASN A 54 17.49 3.49 6.31
C ASN A 54 17.06 4.03 7.69
N GLY A 55 16.65 3.16 8.62
CA GLY A 55 16.17 3.57 9.94
C GLY A 55 14.77 4.19 9.96
N ILE A 56 14.02 4.10 8.86
CA ILE A 56 12.68 4.67 8.72
C ILE A 56 11.64 3.57 8.97
N TYR A 57 10.70 3.85 9.86
CA TYR A 57 9.53 3.01 10.13
C TYR A 57 8.26 3.81 9.83
N LYS A 58 7.24 3.12 9.30
CA LYS A 58 6.02 3.75 8.83
C LYS A 58 4.80 3.05 9.38
N VAL A 59 3.75 3.84 9.62
CA VAL A 59 2.40 3.34 9.88
C VAL A 59 1.44 4.02 8.91
N ARG A 60 0.62 3.23 8.22
CA ARG A 60 -0.37 3.71 7.25
C ARG A 60 -1.78 3.38 7.70
N PHE A 61 -2.67 4.37 7.67
CA PHE A 61 -4.07 4.21 8.03
C PHE A 61 -4.97 4.90 7.00
N MET A 62 -6.14 4.32 6.76
CA MET A 62 -7.17 4.86 5.86
C MET A 62 -8.42 5.23 6.67
N PRO A 63 -8.69 6.52 6.96
CA PRO A 63 -9.84 6.90 7.77
C PRO A 63 -11.17 6.64 7.04
N SER A 64 -12.14 6.10 7.79
CA SER A 64 -13.48 5.78 7.29
C SER A 64 -14.43 6.98 7.41
N PHE A 65 -14.09 7.99 8.21
CA PHE A 65 -14.98 9.09 8.56
C PHE A 65 -14.27 10.44 8.50
N THR A 66 -15.02 11.50 8.16
CA THR A 66 -14.52 12.89 8.24
C THR A 66 -14.43 13.38 9.69
N GLY A 67 -13.62 14.41 9.90
CA GLY A 67 -13.41 15.07 11.19
C GLY A 67 -11.96 15.04 11.68
N ASN A 68 -11.77 15.38 12.95
CA ASN A 68 -10.44 15.37 13.56
C ASN A 68 -10.11 13.99 14.11
N TYR A 69 -8.87 13.57 13.90
CA TYR A 69 -8.30 12.34 14.43
C TYR A 69 -7.06 12.67 15.25
N SER A 70 -6.88 11.94 16.34
CA SER A 70 -5.59 11.81 17.01
C SER A 70 -5.01 10.43 16.76
N TYR A 71 -3.69 10.31 16.86
CA TYR A 71 -3.03 9.02 16.79
C TYR A 71 -1.92 8.90 17.82
N ARG A 72 -1.65 7.65 18.20
CA ARG A 72 -0.52 7.26 19.04
C ARG A 72 0.22 6.13 18.36
N ILE A 73 1.48 6.37 18.02
CA ILE A 73 2.40 5.38 17.48
C ILE A 73 3.18 4.78 18.64
N GLU A 74 3.22 3.46 18.70
CA GLU A 74 3.97 2.70 19.71
C GLU A 74 4.94 1.76 18.98
N ALA A 75 6.19 1.81 19.38
CA ALA A 75 7.26 0.96 18.88
C ALA A 75 8.14 0.45 20.03
N SER A 76 8.88 -0.63 19.77
CA SER A 76 9.90 -1.16 20.70
C SER A 76 10.95 -0.12 21.14
N PHE A 77 11.15 0.92 20.33
CA PHE A 77 12.11 2.01 20.55
C PHE A 77 11.46 3.36 20.92
N GLY A 78 10.17 3.35 21.31
CA GLY A 78 9.48 4.49 21.91
C GLY A 78 8.10 4.76 21.33
N SER A 79 7.52 5.91 21.68
CA SER A 79 6.20 6.32 21.21
C SER A 79 6.19 7.77 20.71
N ALA A 80 5.17 8.10 19.93
CA ALA A 80 4.88 9.46 19.49
C ALA A 80 3.37 9.64 19.28
N GLU A 81 2.90 10.88 19.41
CA GLU A 81 1.50 11.24 19.25
C GLU A 81 1.36 12.38 18.25
N GLY A 82 0.18 12.51 17.66
CA GLY A 82 -0.14 13.61 16.76
C GLY A 82 -1.60 13.63 16.38
N GLU A 83 -1.94 14.57 15.52
CA GLU A 83 -3.31 14.82 15.07
C GLU A 83 -3.33 15.14 13.58
N PHE A 84 -4.44 14.80 12.93
CA PHE A 84 -4.71 15.16 11.55
C PHE A 84 -6.22 15.36 11.34
N SER A 85 -6.56 16.02 10.25
CA SER A 85 -7.95 16.27 9.85
C SER A 85 -8.32 15.44 8.62
N VAL A 86 -9.58 14.99 8.58
CA VAL A 86 -10.13 14.22 7.48
C VAL A 86 -11.26 15.01 6.82
N SER A 87 -11.04 15.42 5.56
CA SER A 87 -12.04 16.13 4.75
C SER A 87 -12.98 15.18 4.03
N GLU A 88 -14.05 15.73 3.44
CA GLU A 88 -14.85 14.99 2.46
C GLU A 88 -13.98 14.49 1.31
N PRO A 89 -14.33 13.33 0.71
CA PRO A 89 -13.61 12.80 -0.44
C PRO A 89 -13.81 13.68 -1.67
N ALA A 90 -12.80 13.74 -2.53
CA ALA A 90 -12.90 14.26 -3.88
C ALA A 90 -13.98 13.49 -4.67
N ALA A 91 -14.52 14.12 -5.71
CA ALA A 91 -15.62 13.56 -6.50
C ALA A 91 -15.33 12.16 -7.09
N GLU A 92 -14.06 11.90 -7.41
CA GLU A 92 -13.61 10.62 -8.00
C GLU A 92 -13.16 9.59 -6.93
N ASN A 93 -13.09 9.98 -5.66
CA ASN A 93 -12.76 9.07 -4.56
C ASN A 93 -14.06 8.48 -3.99
N HIS A 94 -14.43 7.31 -4.51
CA HIS A 94 -15.60 6.57 -4.07
C HIS A 94 -15.33 5.64 -2.85
N GLY A 95 -14.07 5.56 -2.40
CA GLY A 95 -13.63 4.65 -1.33
C GLY A 95 -13.41 3.21 -1.78
N PRO A 96 -13.25 2.25 -0.85
CA PRO A 96 -13.01 0.85 -1.20
C PRO A 96 -14.23 0.17 -1.82
N VAL A 97 -13.99 -0.82 -2.70
CA VAL A 97 -15.05 -1.69 -3.24
C VAL A 97 -15.49 -2.71 -2.19
N ARG A 98 -16.81 -2.84 -1.99
CA ARG A 98 -17.46 -3.80 -1.09
C ARG A 98 -18.41 -4.72 -1.85
N THR A 99 -18.72 -5.86 -1.25
CA THR A 99 -19.88 -6.66 -1.68
C THR A 99 -21.16 -5.88 -1.40
N ALA A 100 -22.09 -5.88 -2.35
CA ALA A 100 -23.35 -5.17 -2.27
C ALA A 100 -24.51 -6.10 -2.64
N PHE A 101 -25.62 -5.97 -1.91
CA PHE A 101 -26.77 -6.88 -2.02
C PHE A 101 -26.33 -8.33 -1.82
N THR A 102 -26.73 -9.24 -2.73
CA THR A 102 -26.36 -10.66 -2.68
C THR A 102 -25.19 -10.99 -3.59
N PHE A 103 -25.08 -10.36 -4.78
CA PHE A 103 -24.16 -10.78 -5.85
C PHE A 103 -23.49 -9.61 -6.62
N HIS A 104 -23.52 -8.40 -6.07
CA HIS A 104 -22.99 -7.21 -6.73
C HIS A 104 -21.87 -6.56 -5.93
N PHE A 105 -21.32 -5.49 -6.50
CA PHE A 105 -20.31 -4.68 -5.84
C PHE A 105 -20.69 -3.20 -5.95
N SER A 106 -20.36 -2.46 -4.91
CA SER A 106 -20.39 -1.00 -4.90
C SER A 106 -19.12 -0.49 -4.26
N TYR A 107 -18.73 0.73 -4.59
CA TYR A 107 -17.83 1.50 -3.78
C TYR A 107 -18.49 1.84 -2.42
N GLU A 108 -17.70 2.33 -1.47
CA GLU A 108 -18.13 2.64 -0.10
C GLU A 108 -19.17 3.78 -0.08
N ASP A 109 -19.11 4.71 -1.03
CA ASP A 109 -20.12 5.76 -1.22
C ASP A 109 -21.46 5.26 -1.83
N GLY A 110 -21.55 3.98 -2.20
CA GLY A 110 -22.71 3.37 -2.85
C GLY A 110 -22.68 3.40 -4.39
N THR A 111 -21.68 4.04 -5.00
CA THR A 111 -21.49 4.06 -6.45
C THR A 111 -21.30 2.63 -6.97
N ARG A 112 -22.02 2.26 -8.04
CA ARG A 112 -21.99 0.91 -8.58
C ARG A 112 -20.59 0.56 -9.12
N TYR A 113 -20.09 -0.62 -8.77
CA TYR A 113 -18.85 -1.15 -9.33
C TYR A 113 -19.13 -2.43 -10.14
N ILE A 114 -18.74 -2.44 -11.42
CA ILE A 114 -18.77 -3.64 -12.27
C ILE A 114 -17.32 -3.97 -12.62
N PRO A 115 -16.77 -5.11 -12.15
CA PRO A 115 -15.38 -5.44 -12.41
C PRO A 115 -15.18 -5.84 -13.88
N ILE A 116 -14.56 -4.95 -14.66
CA ILE A 116 -14.08 -5.20 -16.02
C ILE A 116 -12.57 -5.40 -15.94
N GLY A 117 -12.18 -6.67 -15.82
CA GLY A 117 -10.81 -7.03 -15.50
C GLY A 117 -9.93 -7.33 -16.71
N THR A 118 -8.62 -7.08 -16.57
CA THR A 118 -7.56 -7.61 -17.43
C THR A 118 -6.53 -8.41 -16.62
N THR A 119 -5.52 -8.96 -17.29
CA THR A 119 -4.43 -9.73 -16.69
C THR A 119 -3.09 -9.27 -17.26
N CYS A 120 -2.17 -8.85 -16.37
CA CYS A 120 -0.77 -8.64 -16.71
C CYS A 120 0.05 -9.08 -15.50
N TYR A 121 0.58 -10.31 -15.54
CA TYR A 121 1.00 -10.97 -14.29
C TYR A 121 2.20 -10.34 -13.60
N VAL A 122 3.18 -9.82 -14.33
CA VAL A 122 4.43 -9.31 -13.72
C VAL A 122 4.84 -7.97 -14.33
N TRP A 123 3.84 -7.16 -14.68
CA TRP A 123 4.03 -5.89 -15.35
C TRP A 123 4.94 -4.94 -14.56
N ASP A 124 4.81 -4.94 -13.24
CA ASP A 124 5.51 -4.11 -12.26
C ASP A 124 6.98 -4.51 -12.06
N LEU A 125 7.36 -5.71 -12.52
CA LEU A 125 8.72 -6.22 -12.44
C LEU A 125 9.48 -6.17 -13.79
N GLN A 126 8.89 -5.53 -14.81
CA GLN A 126 9.49 -5.32 -16.13
C GLN A 126 10.43 -4.09 -16.16
N SER A 127 11.01 -3.77 -17.32
CA SER A 127 11.77 -2.52 -17.50
C SER A 127 10.89 -1.28 -17.32
N ASP A 128 11.50 -0.12 -17.05
CA ASP A 128 10.78 1.14 -16.90
C ASP A 128 9.96 1.48 -18.16
N GLU A 129 10.48 1.20 -19.35
CA GLU A 129 9.78 1.43 -20.61
C GLU A 129 8.54 0.53 -20.75
N GLN A 130 8.64 -0.74 -20.36
CA GLN A 130 7.52 -1.68 -20.43
C GLN A 130 6.45 -1.36 -19.39
N ILE A 131 6.84 -0.92 -18.20
CA ILE A 131 5.93 -0.43 -17.16
C ILE A 131 5.16 0.80 -17.67
N ALA A 132 5.87 1.79 -18.23
CA ALA A 132 5.24 2.99 -18.78
C ALA A 132 4.27 2.65 -19.93
N GLN A 133 4.67 1.75 -20.84
CA GLN A 133 3.81 1.27 -21.92
C GLN A 133 2.58 0.54 -21.38
N THR A 134 2.73 -0.26 -20.31
CA THR A 134 1.61 -0.96 -19.68
C THR A 134 0.63 0.04 -19.06
N LEU A 135 1.12 1.01 -18.29
CA LEU A 135 0.29 2.06 -17.68
C LEU A 135 -0.49 2.85 -18.74
N LYS A 136 0.17 3.27 -19.82
CA LYS A 136 -0.49 3.93 -20.96
C LYS A 136 -1.57 3.05 -21.58
N THR A 137 -1.28 1.77 -21.78
CA THR A 137 -2.26 0.82 -22.33
C THR A 137 -3.45 0.66 -21.39
N LEU A 138 -3.24 0.60 -20.07
CA LEU A 138 -4.34 0.51 -19.10
C LEU A 138 -5.19 1.77 -19.09
N GLU A 139 -4.59 2.96 -19.18
CA GLU A 139 -5.27 4.26 -19.24
C GLU A 139 -6.14 4.40 -20.51
N GLU A 140 -5.65 3.94 -21.65
CA GLU A 140 -6.37 4.03 -22.95
C GLU A 140 -7.48 2.96 -23.10
N ASN A 141 -7.67 2.08 -22.11
CA ASN A 141 -8.63 0.97 -22.16
C ASN A 141 -9.66 1.04 -21.03
N ALA A 142 -10.73 0.25 -21.15
CA ALA A 142 -11.87 0.28 -20.23
C ALA A 142 -11.71 -0.62 -18.98
N PHE A 143 -10.50 -1.08 -18.67
CA PHE A 143 -10.28 -1.98 -17.53
C PHE A 143 -10.25 -1.21 -16.21
N ASN A 144 -10.98 -1.70 -15.20
CA ASN A 144 -11.01 -1.13 -13.85
C ASN A 144 -10.54 -2.12 -12.77
N LYS A 145 -9.89 -3.21 -13.20
CA LYS A 145 -9.27 -4.22 -12.35
C LYS A 145 -8.15 -4.92 -13.11
N ILE A 146 -7.00 -5.10 -12.49
CA ILE A 146 -5.89 -5.89 -13.04
C ILE A 146 -5.59 -7.07 -12.12
N ARG A 147 -5.34 -8.24 -12.70
CA ARG A 147 -4.75 -9.38 -11.99
C ARG A 147 -3.25 -9.39 -12.24
N PHE A 148 -2.45 -9.35 -11.18
CA PHE A 148 -1.00 -9.44 -11.23
C PHE A 148 -0.43 -10.24 -10.03
N CYS A 149 0.87 -10.56 -10.08
CA CYS A 149 1.64 -11.31 -9.11
C CYS A 149 2.58 -10.35 -8.37
N VAL A 150 2.64 -10.46 -7.05
CA VAL A 150 3.61 -9.70 -6.23
C VAL A 150 5.03 -10.22 -6.43
N PHE A 151 5.19 -11.53 -6.64
CA PHE A 151 6.48 -12.15 -6.86
C PHE A 151 6.78 -12.35 -8.36
N PRO A 152 8.08 -12.40 -8.73
CA PRO A 152 8.51 -12.74 -10.08
C PRO A 152 7.87 -14.05 -10.56
N LYS A 153 7.65 -14.15 -11.88
CA LYS A 153 7.01 -15.29 -12.51
C LYS A 153 7.95 -15.89 -13.55
N HIS A 154 8.45 -17.09 -13.32
CA HIS A 154 9.14 -17.84 -14.37
C HIS A 154 8.12 -18.61 -15.21
N TYR A 155 8.04 -18.36 -16.51
CA TYR A 155 7.09 -19.04 -17.40
C TYR A 155 7.52 -19.00 -18.87
N ALA A 156 6.90 -19.83 -19.71
CA ALA A 156 7.05 -19.72 -21.16
C ALA A 156 6.74 -18.27 -21.60
N TYR A 157 7.65 -17.70 -22.41
CA TYR A 157 7.64 -16.29 -22.86
C TYR A 157 7.88 -15.23 -21.78
N ASN A 158 8.26 -15.64 -20.57
CA ASN A 158 8.69 -14.75 -19.48
C ASN A 158 9.89 -15.34 -18.74
N LEU A 159 11.06 -15.22 -19.39
CA LEU A 159 12.34 -15.79 -18.94
C LEU A 159 13.32 -14.71 -18.48
N THR A 160 12.90 -13.44 -18.48
CA THR A 160 13.75 -12.31 -18.11
C THR A 160 13.83 -12.19 -16.60
N GLU A 161 15.01 -11.83 -16.10
CA GLU A 161 15.20 -11.44 -14.71
C GLU A 161 14.30 -10.25 -14.32
N PRO A 162 13.66 -10.27 -13.14
CA PRO A 162 12.88 -9.14 -12.66
C PRO A 162 13.80 -7.97 -12.34
N ARG A 163 13.29 -6.74 -12.45
CA ARG A 163 14.03 -5.53 -12.09
C ARG A 163 14.43 -5.46 -10.60
N SER A 164 13.73 -6.19 -9.74
CA SER A 164 13.94 -6.20 -8.29
C SER A 164 13.43 -7.50 -7.66
N TYR A 165 13.91 -7.78 -6.45
CA TYR A 165 13.54 -8.94 -5.65
C TYR A 165 12.96 -8.49 -4.29
N PRO A 166 12.04 -9.27 -3.70
CA PRO A 166 11.39 -8.93 -2.43
C PRO A 166 12.29 -9.12 -1.20
N TYR A 167 13.42 -9.81 -1.33
CA TYR A 167 14.35 -10.11 -0.24
C TYR A 167 15.78 -9.74 -0.62
N GLU A 168 16.56 -9.29 0.36
CA GLU A 168 17.99 -9.08 0.21
C GLU A 168 18.71 -10.42 0.00
N GLY A 169 19.76 -10.40 -0.84
CA GLY A 169 20.59 -11.56 -1.12
C GLY A 169 21.08 -11.59 -2.55
N THR A 170 21.69 -12.71 -2.92
CA THR A 170 22.14 -12.98 -4.28
C THR A 170 21.03 -13.73 -5.03
N PRO A 171 20.48 -13.19 -6.12
CA PRO A 171 19.54 -13.92 -6.97
C PRO A 171 20.16 -15.23 -7.47
N MET A 172 19.32 -16.23 -7.73
CA MET A 172 19.79 -17.44 -8.40
C MET A 172 20.13 -17.14 -9.87
N ASP A 173 21.01 -17.94 -10.47
CA ASP A 173 21.23 -17.90 -11.92
C ASP A 173 19.98 -18.44 -12.64
N SER A 174 19.21 -17.59 -13.31
CA SER A 174 18.02 -18.05 -14.04
C SER A 174 18.34 -18.80 -15.33
N SER A 175 19.58 -18.78 -15.80
CA SER A 175 19.97 -19.52 -17.01
C SER A 175 19.86 -21.04 -16.84
N ILE A 176 19.86 -21.53 -15.59
CA ILE A 176 19.67 -22.95 -15.26
C ILE A 176 18.20 -23.36 -15.15
N LEU A 177 17.27 -22.41 -15.20
CA LEU A 177 15.83 -22.71 -15.14
C LEU A 177 15.34 -23.30 -16.46
N THR A 178 14.41 -24.25 -16.36
CA THR A 178 13.77 -24.85 -17.54
C THR A 178 12.95 -23.79 -18.28
N LYS A 179 13.10 -23.70 -19.60
CA LYS A 179 12.35 -22.76 -20.44
C LYS A 179 10.90 -23.20 -20.64
#